data_AF-A0A6A0JU82-F1
#
_entry.id   AF-A0A6A0JU82-F1
#
_cell.length_a   1.000
_cell.length_b   1.000
_cell.length_c   1.000
_cell.angle_alpha   90.00
_cell.angle_beta   90.00
_cell.angle_gamma   90.00
#
_symmetry.space_group_name_H-M   'P 1'
#
loop_
_entity.id
_entity.type
_entity.pdbx_description
1 polymer ?
#
loop_
_entity_poly.entity_id
_entity_poly.type
_entity_poly.pdbx_seq_one_letter_code
_entity_poly.pdbx_strand_id
1 'polypeptide(L)' 'MYAERLLPHDIEAEEAVIGSLLIDSDSFLRVSSLLKPDDFYRERNRSCFSACVDLFQRSEGIDQVTVARELSRTNQLDN' A
#
# COMPACT_ATOMS: atom_id res chain seq x y z
N MET A 1 -30.97 1.09 16.06
CA MET A 1 -29.67 0.55 15.62
C MET A 1 -29.13 1.49 14.57
N TYR A 2 -28.19 2.36 14.95
CA TYR A 2 -27.41 3.08 13.95
C TYR A 2 -26.57 2.00 13.27
N ALA A 3 -26.87 1.69 12.01
CA ALA A 3 -25.94 0.93 11.20
C ALA A 3 -24.59 1.63 11.36
N GLU A 4 -23.56 0.90 11.80
CA GLU A 4 -22.18 1.34 11.67
C GLU A 4 -22.03 1.80 10.22
N ARG A 5 -22.05 3.12 10.03
CA ARG A 5 -22.02 3.71 8.70
C ARG A 5 -20.59 3.48 8.23
N LEU A 6 -20.37 2.36 7.54
CA LEU A 6 -19.10 2.05 6.90
C LEU A 6 -18.60 3.33 6.23
N LEU A 7 -17.35 3.69 6.52
CA LEU A 7 -16.73 4.83 5.89
C LEU A 7 -16.78 4.60 4.37
N PRO A 8 -17.12 5.64 3.58
CA PRO A 8 -17.06 5.53 2.13
C PRO A 8 -15.63 5.16 1.74
N HIS A 9 -15.48 4.05 1.02
CA HIS A 9 -14.20 3.51 0.58
C HIS A 9 -14.34 3.02 -0.86
N ASP A 10 -13.23 3.01 -1.58
CA ASP A 10 -13.14 2.52 -2.95
C ASP A 10 -11.92 1.61 -3.07
N ILE A 11 -12.17 0.31 -3.08
CA ILE A 11 -11.14 -0.71 -3.13
C ILE A 11 -10.40 -0.70 -4.47
N GLU A 12 -11.12 -0.45 -5.57
CA GLU A 12 -10.53 -0.45 -6.91
C GLU A 12 -9.55 0.72 -7.04
N ALA A 13 -9.89 1.87 -6.46
CA ALA A 13 -8.99 3.02 -6.37
C ALA A 13 -7.74 2.72 -5.55
N GLU A 14 -7.87 2.06 -4.39
CA GLU A 14 -6.72 1.65 -3.56
C GLU A 14 -5.78 0.70 -4.31
N GLU A 15 -6.35 -0.32 -4.96
CA GLU A 15 -5.61 -1.30 -5.76
C GLU A 15 -4.93 -0.64 -6.97
N ALA A 16 -5.58 0.33 -7.61
CA ALA A 16 -5.02 1.09 -8.72
C ALA A 16 -3.82 1.95 -8.30
N VAL A 17 -3.88 2.58 -7.12
CA VAL A 17 -2.74 3.35 -6.57
C VAL A 17 -1.55 2.42 -6.35
N ILE A 18 -1.76 1.29 -5.67
CA ILE A 18 -0.68 0.32 -5.42
C ILE A 18 -0.13 -0.24 -6.73
N GLY A 19 -1.01 -0.63 -7.66
CA GLY A 19 -0.61 -1.13 -8.98
C GLY A 19 0.24 -0.14 -9.76
N SER A 20 -0.10 1.16 -9.71
CA SER A 20 0.71 2.22 -10.32
C SER A 20 2.11 2.31 -9.71
N LEU A 21 2.23 2.19 -8.38
CA LEU A 21 3.52 2.23 -7.69
C LEU A 21 4.42 1.05 -8.07
N LEU A 22 3.83 -0.13 -8.30
CA LEU A 22 4.57 -1.33 -8.74
C LEU A 22 5.05 -1.24 -10.19
N ILE A 23 4.39 -0.43 -11.03
CA ILE A 23 4.76 -0.20 -12.43
C ILE A 23 5.79 0.94 -12.54
N ASP A 24 5.57 2.03 -11.81
CA ASP A 24 6.41 3.22 -11.78
C ASP A 24 6.76 3.59 -10.34
N SER A 25 7.88 3.08 -9.84
CA SER A 25 8.34 3.35 -8.47
C SER A 25 8.63 4.84 -8.21
N ASP A 26 8.97 5.63 -9.24
CA ASP A 26 9.21 7.07 -9.10
C ASP A 26 7.92 7.83 -8.78
N SER A 27 6.75 7.26 -9.12
CA SER A 27 5.45 7.84 -8.75
C SER A 27 5.22 7.88 -7.23
N PHE A 28 5.97 7.11 -6.44
CA PHE A 28 5.89 7.14 -4.98
C PHE A 28 6.20 8.51 -4.38
N LEU A 29 7.14 9.27 -4.95
CA LEU A 29 7.47 10.62 -4.49
C LEU A 29 6.28 11.58 -4.58
N ARG A 30 5.40 11.38 -5.57
CA ARG A 30 4.20 12.20 -5.75
C ARG A 30 3.12 11.82 -4.73
N VAL A 31 2.94 10.52 -4.50
CA VAL A 31 1.86 9.99 -3.66
C VAL A 31 2.17 10.03 -2.17
N SER A 32 3.43 9.83 -1.76
CA SER A 32 3.86 9.79 -0.36
C SER A 32 3.60 11.09 0.43
N SER A 33 3.43 12.22 -0.26
CA SER A 33 3.03 13.48 0.36
C SER A 33 1.53 13.59 0.65
N LEU A 34 0.71 12.75 0.01
CA LEU A 34 -0.75 12.79 0.03
C LEU A 34 -1.36 11.64 0.84
N LEU A 35 -0.76 10.45 0.77
CA LEU A 35 -1.31 9.22 1.36
C LEU A 35 -0.38 8.64 2.42
N LYS A 36 -1.00 8.11 3.47
CA LYS A 36 -0.38 7.30 4.53
C LYS A 36 -0.97 5.88 4.48
N PRO A 37 -0.26 4.87 5.02
CA PRO A 37 -0.80 3.51 5.10
C PRO A 37 -2.19 3.44 5.74
N ASP A 38 -2.43 4.22 6.80
CA ASP A 38 -3.71 4.22 7.52
C ASP A 38 -4.90 4.80 6.74
N ASP A 39 -4.65 5.49 5.62
CA ASP A 39 -5.70 5.99 4.74
C ASP A 39 -6.34 4.86 3.91
N PHE A 40 -5.68 3.70 3.81
CA PHE A 40 -6.21 2.53 3.12
C PHE A 40 -7.20 1.77 4.02
N TYR A 41 -8.39 1.53 3.49
CA TYR A 41 -9.47 0.85 4.18
C TYR A 41 -9.20 -0.66 4.30
N ARG A 42 -8.72 -1.30 3.22
CA ARG A 42 -8.36 -2.72 3.27
C ARG A 42 -7.00 -2.91 3.93
N GLU A 43 -6.95 -3.77 4.94
CA GLU A 43 -5.72 -4.14 5.64
C GLU A 43 -4.63 -4.65 4.67
N ARG A 44 -5.01 -5.46 3.69
CA ARG A 44 -4.06 -5.93 2.66
C ARG A 44 -3.41 -4.78 1.88
N ASN A 45 -4.21 -3.78 1.50
CA ASN A 45 -3.73 -2.61 0.76
C ASN A 45 -2.85 -1.72 1.65
N ARG A 46 -3.24 -1.55 2.92
CA ARG A 46 -2.44 -0.88 3.94
C ARG A 46 -1.06 -1.53 4.10
N SER A 47 -1.01 -2.86 4.23
CA SER A 47 0.24 -3.61 4.34
C SER A 47 1.11 -3.45 3.09
N CYS A 48 0.54 -3.54 1.90
CA CYS A 48 1.25 -3.29 0.64
C CYS A 48 1.84 -1.87 0.59
N PHE A 49 1.05 -0.85 0.92
CA PHE A 49 1.54 0.53 0.90
C PHE A 49 2.61 0.78 1.98
N SER A 50 2.47 0.16 3.16
CA SER A 50 3.51 0.20 4.20
C SER A 50 4.82 -0.41 3.71
N ALA A 51 4.77 -1.56 3.03
CA ALA A 51 5.95 -2.16 2.42
C ALA A 51 6.60 -1.24 1.37
N CYS A 52 5.80 -0.55 0.54
CA CYS A 52 6.31 0.46 -0.39
C CYS A 52 7.04 1.60 0.33
N VAL A 53 6.50 2.09 1.45
CA VAL A 53 7.15 3.11 2.29
C VAL A 53 8.49 2.61 2.82
N ASP A 54 8.52 1.39 3.38
CA ASP A 54 9.72 0.82 3.99
C ASP A 54 10.82 0.55 2.95
N LEU A 55 10.46 0.10 1.75
CA LEU A 55 11.38 -0.07 0.62
C LEU A 55 11.94 1.28 0.17
N PHE A 56 11.08 2.28 0.00
CA PHE A 56 11.49 3.62 -0.40
C PHE A 56 12.47 4.26 0.59
N GLN A 57 12.22 4.12 1.90
CA GLN A 57 13.11 4.64 2.94
C GLN A 57 14.52 4.02 2.89
N ARG A 58 14.62 2.77 2.42
CA ARG A 58 15.91 2.07 2.22
C ARG A 58 16.50 2.30 0.83
N SER A 59 15.90 3.17 0.03
CA SER A 59 16.27 3.41 -1.38
C SER A 59 16.28 2.12 -2.21
N GLU A 60 15.39 1.19 -1.88
CA GLU A 60 15.14 -0.03 -2.64
C GLU A 60 14.02 0.23 -3.67
N GLY A 61 14.09 -0.45 -4.82
CA GLY A 61 13.05 -0.35 -5.84
C GLY A 61 11.71 -0.89 -5.35
N ILE A 62 10.62 -0.24 -5.75
CA ILE A 62 9.25 -0.69 -5.47
C ILE A 62 8.75 -1.46 -6.69
N ASP A 63 8.68 -2.77 -6.60
CA ASP A 63 8.14 -3.66 -7.63
C ASP A 63 7.47 -4.88 -6.97
N GLN A 64 6.83 -5.73 -7.78
CA GLN A 64 6.11 -6.89 -7.27
C GLN A 64 6.99 -7.85 -6.46
N VAL A 65 8.26 -8.01 -6.85
CA VAL A 65 9.19 -8.94 -6.19
C VAL A 65 9.68 -8.37 -4.88
N THR A 66 10.06 -7.09 -4.86
CA THR A 66 10.56 -6.43 -3.64
C THR A 66 9.46 -6.27 -2.61
N VAL A 67 8.25 -5.88 -3.02
CA VAL A 67 7.09 -5.77 -2.12
C VAL A 67 6.68 -7.13 -1.56
N ALA A 68 6.63 -8.19 -2.38
CA ALA A 68 6.33 -9.53 -1.88
C ALA A 68 7.38 -9.99 -0.85
N ARG A 69 8.67 -9.76 -1.11
CA ARG A 69 9.74 -10.07 -0.16
C ARG A 69 9.58 -9.28 1.14
N GLU A 70 9.27 -7.99 1.04
CA GLU A 70 9.07 -7.14 2.21
C GLU A 70 7.90 -7.62 3.07
N LEU A 71 6.77 -7.94 2.43
CA LEU A 71 5.59 -8.49 3.10
C LEU A 71 5.88 -9.87 3.73
N SER A 72 6.74 -10.69 3.13
CA SER A 72 7.18 -11.97 3.71
C SER A 72 7.96 -11.70 4.99
N ARG A 73 8.86 -10.71 4.93
CA ARG A 73 9.74 -10.32 6.03
C ARG A 73 8.94 -9.78 7.22
N THR A 74 7.86 -9.06 6.97
CA THR A 74 6.96 -8.54 8.00
C THR A 74 5.88 -9.54 8.43
N ASN A 75 5.88 -10.76 7.88
CA ASN A 75 4.88 -11.80 8.14
C ASN A 75 3.44 -11.38 7.77
N GLN A 76 3.31 -10.53 6.75
CA GLN A 76 2.05 -9.98 6.25
C GLN A 76 1.57 -10.61 4.94
N LEU A 77 2.32 -11.55 4.34
CA LEU A 77 1.90 -12.25 3.13
C LEU A 77 0.86 -13.36 3.35
N ASP A 78 0.84 -13.96 4.54
CA ASP A 78 0.09 -15.18 4.81
C ASP A 78 -1.29 -14.95 5.46
N ASN A 79 -1.73 -13.68 5.57
CA ASN A 79 -3.03 -13.30 6.13
C ASN A 79 -4.10 -13.04 5.06
#